data_AF-A0A849TPT3-F1
#
_entry.id   AF-A0A849TPT3-F1
#
_cell.length_a   1.000
_cell.length_b   1.000
_cell.length_c   1.000
_cell.angle_alpha   90.00
_cell.angle_beta   90.00
_cell.angle_gamma   90.00
#
_symmetry.space_group_name_H-M   'P 1'
#
loop_
_entity.id
_entity.type
_entity.pdbx_description
1 polymer ?
#
loop_
_entity_poly.entity_id
_entity_poly.type
_entity_poly.pdbx_seq_one_letter_code
_entity_poly.pdbx_strand_id
1 'polypeptide(L)'
;DEAAMRNPNVVKIVLGKNNNALYFSRAPIPYPRDLFSSPLSPTLSHKGRGSDASVSSTDMTGELPQELPVLRHIGIYAYRASFLRAYTQLAPCSLEKFEALEQLRALYHGYKIGVHITESAPPNGVDTEQDLQLVRQLFIQLNPEKNP
;
A
#
# COMPACT_ATOMS: atom_id res chain seq x y z
N ASP A 1 2.97 -1.16 8.97
CA ASP A 1 3.38 -0.08 9.89
C ASP A 1 3.28 1.27 9.14
N GLU A 2 3.58 2.39 9.82
CA GLU A 2 3.53 3.73 9.20
C GLU A 2 4.52 3.87 8.04
N ALA A 3 5.73 3.32 8.18
CA ALA A 3 6.77 3.35 7.16
C ALA A 3 6.30 2.72 5.84
N ALA A 4 5.71 1.52 5.90
CA ALA A 4 5.14 0.86 4.73
C ALA A 4 3.95 1.63 4.14
N MET A 5 3.12 2.28 4.97
CA MET A 5 2.01 3.10 4.49
C MET A 5 2.49 4.28 3.64
N ARG A 6 3.57 4.95 4.07
CA ARG A 6 4.16 6.10 3.37
C ARG A 6 5.07 5.71 2.21
N ASN A 7 5.58 4.49 2.18
CA ASN A 7 6.47 4.01 1.12
C ASN A 7 5.74 3.89 -0.23
N PRO A 8 6.13 4.63 -1.29
CA PRO A 8 5.48 4.58 -2.60
C PRO A 8 5.75 3.27 -3.38
N ASN A 9 6.72 2.47 -2.97
CA ASN A 9 6.96 1.12 -3.51
C ASN A 9 5.97 0.10 -2.94
N VAL A 10 5.35 0.41 -1.79
CA VAL A 10 4.26 -0.38 -1.24
C VAL A 10 2.95 0.18 -1.81
N VAL A 11 2.30 -0.58 -2.68
CA VAL A 11 0.99 -0.20 -3.22
C VAL A 11 -0.07 -0.44 -2.16
N LYS A 12 -0.85 0.59 -1.85
CA LYS A 12 -2.00 0.52 -0.94
C LYS A 12 -3.27 0.26 -1.73
N ILE A 13 -4.23 -0.36 -1.07
CA ILE A 13 -5.55 -0.65 -1.64
C ILE A 13 -6.65 -0.28 -0.65
N VAL A 14 -7.73 0.32 -1.15
CA VAL A 14 -8.97 0.51 -0.39
C VAL A 14 -10.04 -0.41 -0.98
N LEU A 15 -10.72 -1.14 -0.08
CA LEU A 15 -11.79 -2.06 -0.44
C LEU A 15 -13.16 -1.45 -0.17
N GLY A 16 -14.12 -1.81 -1.01
CA GLY A 16 -15.53 -1.55 -0.82
C GLY A 16 -16.23 -2.79 -0.26
N LYS A 17 -17.57 -2.79 -0.35
CA LYS A 17 -18.37 -3.95 0.05
C LYS A 17 -17.96 -5.20 -0.75
N ASN A 18 -18.03 -6.36 -0.10
CA ASN A 18 -17.70 -7.68 -0.67
C ASN A 18 -16.26 -7.78 -1.20
N ASN A 19 -15.31 -7.10 -0.55
CA ASN A 19 -13.88 -7.09 -0.91
C ASN A 19 -13.59 -6.75 -2.38
N ASN A 20 -14.41 -5.89 -2.99
CA ASN A 20 -14.06 -5.33 -4.29
C ASN A 20 -13.10 -4.15 -4.10
N ALA A 21 -12.05 -4.07 -4.90
CA ALA A 21 -11.17 -2.91 -4.91
C ALA A 21 -11.95 -1.66 -5.33
N LEU A 22 -11.85 -0.59 -4.53
CA LEU A 22 -12.29 0.74 -4.93
C LEU A 22 -11.17 1.49 -5.64
N TYR A 23 -9.95 1.41 -5.10
CA TYR A 23 -8.79 2.08 -5.68
C TYR A 23 -7.47 1.46 -5.20
N PHE A 24 -6.44 1.55 -6.06
CA PHE A 24 -5.06 1.23 -5.75
C PHE A 24 -4.23 2.51 -5.87
N SER A 25 -3.31 2.74 -4.94
CA SER A 25 -2.45 3.93 -4.99
C SER A 25 -1.10 3.70 -4.35
N ARG A 26 -0.09 4.41 -4.84
CA ARG A 26 1.19 4.59 -4.15
C ARG A 26 1.10 5.64 -3.03
N ALA A 27 0.08 6.50 -3.07
CA ALA A 27 -0.21 7.44 -1.99
C ALA A 27 -0.71 6.72 -0.73
N PRO A 28 -0.52 7.31 0.47
CA PRO A 28 -1.03 6.74 1.72
C PRO A 28 -2.57 6.79 1.75
N ILE A 29 -3.21 5.65 1.51
CA ILE A 29 -4.67 5.47 1.57
C ILE A 29 -5.05 4.31 2.52
N PRO A 30 -6.18 4.42 3.26
CA PRO A 30 -6.98 5.63 3.44
C PRO A 30 -6.21 6.73 4.19
N TYR A 31 -6.50 8.00 3.89
CA TYR A 31 -5.83 9.14 4.54
C TYR A 31 -6.44 9.40 5.93
N PRO A 32 -5.71 9.24 7.04
CA PRO A 32 -6.21 9.50 8.39
C PRO A 32 -6.20 11.00 8.67
N ARG A 33 -7.30 11.67 8.29
CA ARG A 33 -7.44 13.13 8.36
C ARG A 33 -7.00 13.72 9.70
N ASP A 34 -7.53 13.20 10.80
CA ASP A 34 -7.35 13.85 12.10
C ASP A 34 -5.94 13.65 12.66
N LEU A 35 -5.28 12.54 12.31
CA LEU A 35 -3.89 12.29 12.69
C LEU A 35 -2.95 13.22 11.91
N PHE A 36 -3.12 13.31 10.59
CA PHE A 36 -2.24 14.13 9.76
C PHE A 36 -2.56 15.63 9.77
N SER A 37 -3.72 16.02 10.31
CA SER A 37 -4.09 17.43 10.54
C SER A 37 -3.75 17.90 11.96
N SER A 38 -3.32 16.99 12.85
CA SER A 38 -2.93 17.36 14.21
C SER A 38 -1.69 18.26 14.19
N PRO A 39 -1.68 19.41 14.88
CA PRO A 39 -0.53 20.30 14.96
C PRO A 39 0.70 19.66 15.63
N LEU A 40 0.56 18.44 16.18
CA LEU A 40 1.63 17.64 16.78
C LEU A 40 2.24 16.59 15.83
N SER A 41 1.74 16.46 14.60
CA SER A 41 2.30 15.53 13.62
C SER A 41 3.61 16.06 13.03
N PRO A 42 4.72 15.28 13.05
CA PRO A 42 5.98 15.73 12.52
C PRO A 42 5.85 15.86 11.00
N THR A 43 5.90 17.12 10.54
CA THR A 43 5.90 17.62 9.15
C THR A 43 4.52 17.86 8.52
N LEU A 44 4.07 19.12 8.58
CA LEU A 44 4.22 20.09 7.48
C LEU A 44 4.07 21.51 8.07
N SER A 45 5.04 22.36 7.77
CA SER A 45 5.05 23.78 8.11
C SER A 45 3.87 24.50 7.46
N HIS A 46 2.78 24.70 8.22
CA HIS A 46 1.84 25.79 8.00
C HIS A 46 1.74 26.63 9.28
N LYS A 47 2.44 27.77 9.27
CA LYS A 47 2.21 28.86 10.22
C LYS A 47 0.78 29.36 10.03
N GLY A 48 -0.13 29.09 10.97
CA GLY A 48 -1.51 29.58 10.87
C GLY A 48 -2.43 29.30 12.07
N ARG A 49 -2.28 30.12 13.12
CA ARG A 49 -3.25 30.60 14.13
C ARG A 49 -4.41 29.71 14.66
N GLY A 50 -4.32 29.44 15.98
CA GLY A 50 -5.42 29.40 16.98
C GLY A 50 -6.34 28.17 16.92
N SER A 51 -6.89 27.61 18.00
CA SER A 51 -6.88 27.90 19.45
C SER A 51 -7.52 26.67 20.12
N ASP A 52 -7.04 26.34 21.32
CA ASP A 52 -7.70 25.56 22.38
C ASP A 52 -8.23 24.15 22.06
N ALA A 53 -7.39 23.15 22.31
CA ALA A 53 -7.84 21.85 22.83
C ALA A 53 -6.71 21.19 23.62
N SER A 54 -6.95 21.01 24.91
CA SER A 54 -6.14 20.20 25.82
C SER A 54 -6.18 18.74 25.38
N VAL A 55 -5.26 18.34 24.51
CA VAL A 55 -5.03 16.93 24.18
C VAL A 55 -3.90 16.42 25.06
N SER A 56 -4.25 15.41 25.86
CA SER A 56 -3.38 14.59 26.68
C SER A 56 -2.10 14.24 25.92
N SER A 57 -0.96 14.64 26.48
CA SER A 57 0.39 14.46 25.95
C SER A 57 0.90 13.02 26.13
N THR A 58 0.09 12.03 25.77
CA THR A 58 0.43 10.61 25.90
C THR A 58 0.38 9.98 24.52
N ASP A 59 1.48 9.36 24.15
CA ASP A 59 1.70 8.52 22.96
C ASP A 59 2.11 9.25 21.67
N MET A 60 3.31 9.85 21.77
CA MET A 60 4.22 10.11 20.64
C MET A 60 4.84 8.79 20.13
N THR A 61 4.03 7.87 19.61
CA THR A 61 4.54 6.74 18.82
C THR A 61 4.17 6.98 17.36
N GLY A 62 5.11 6.80 16.44
CA GLY A 62 4.87 6.82 14.98
C GLY A 62 4.09 5.57 14.53
N GLU A 63 3.06 5.21 15.30
CA GLU A 63 2.25 4.02 15.10
C GLU A 63 0.89 4.43 14.54
N LEU A 64 0.46 3.72 13.50
CA LEU A 64 -0.86 3.91 12.93
C LEU A 64 -1.92 3.43 13.93
N PRO A 65 -3.11 4.06 13.99
CA PRO A 65 -4.19 3.56 14.83
C PRO A 65 -4.54 2.14 14.43
N GLN A 66 -4.80 1.30 15.43
CA GLN A 66 -5.10 -0.11 15.22
C GLN A 66 -6.34 -0.33 14.33
N GLU A 67 -7.27 0.62 14.29
CA GLU A 67 -8.51 0.53 13.51
C GLU A 67 -8.37 1.04 12.07
N LEU A 68 -7.24 1.65 11.68
CA LEU A 68 -7.07 2.17 10.34
C LEU A 68 -6.90 1.00 9.35
N PRO A 69 -7.81 0.79 8.37
CA PRO A 69 -7.79 -0.39 7.51
C PRO A 69 -6.77 -0.23 6.38
N VAL A 70 -5.48 -0.22 6.74
CA VAL A 70 -4.38 -0.10 5.78
C VAL A 70 -4.07 -1.48 5.21
N LEU A 71 -4.26 -1.62 3.89
CA LEU A 71 -3.99 -2.86 3.17
C LEU A 71 -2.87 -2.64 2.16
N ARG A 72 -1.91 -3.55 2.17
CA ARG A 72 -0.89 -3.68 1.12
C ARG A 72 -1.41 -4.59 0.01
N HIS A 73 -1.26 -4.15 -1.22
CA HIS A 73 -1.49 -4.99 -2.38
C HIS A 73 -0.29 -5.93 -2.62
N ILE A 74 -0.59 -7.21 -2.87
CA ILE A 74 0.35 -8.25 -3.27
C ILE A 74 0.09 -8.58 -4.74
N GLY A 75 1.13 -8.54 -5.58
CA GLY A 75 1.04 -8.71 -7.04
C GLY A 75 0.78 -10.14 -7.51
N ILE A 76 -0.21 -10.82 -6.94
CA ILE A 76 -0.68 -12.14 -7.37
C ILE A 76 -2.11 -11.99 -7.86
N TYR A 77 -2.38 -12.48 -9.06
CA TYR A 77 -3.66 -12.30 -9.73
C TYR A 77 -4.19 -13.60 -10.33
N ALA A 78 -5.51 -13.73 -10.33
CA ALA A 78 -6.23 -14.76 -11.05
C ALA A 78 -7.18 -14.10 -12.06
N TYR A 79 -7.09 -14.50 -13.33
CA TYR A 79 -7.89 -13.92 -14.40
C TYR A 79 -8.66 -14.98 -15.16
N ARG A 80 -9.83 -14.60 -15.66
CA ARG A 80 -10.49 -15.37 -16.72
C ARG A 80 -9.73 -15.16 -18.03
N ALA A 81 -9.51 -16.22 -18.80
CA ALA A 81 -8.84 -16.12 -20.10
C ALA A 81 -9.57 -15.15 -21.06
N SER A 82 -10.90 -15.09 -21.01
CA SER A 82 -11.70 -14.13 -21.78
C SER A 82 -11.44 -12.68 -21.38
N PHE A 83 -11.26 -12.42 -20.08
CA PHE A 83 -10.93 -11.09 -19.60
C PHE A 83 -9.55 -10.64 -20.08
N LEU A 84 -8.53 -11.52 -20.06
CA LEU A 84 -7.19 -11.17 -20.56
C LEU A 84 -7.22 -10.74 -22.03
N ARG A 85 -8.04 -11.38 -22.87
CA ARG A 85 -8.24 -10.97 -24.28
C ARG A 85 -8.92 -9.61 -24.40
N ALA A 86 -9.90 -9.31 -23.54
CA ALA A 86 -10.57 -8.02 -23.53
C ALA A 86 -9.63 -6.91 -23.00
N TYR A 87 -8.86 -7.20 -21.95
CA TYR A 87 -7.98 -6.27 -21.26
C TYR A 87 -6.91 -5.69 -22.19
N THR A 88 -6.36 -6.48 -23.12
CA THR A 88 -5.37 -6.02 -24.11
C THR A 88 -5.95 -5.04 -25.13
N GLN A 89 -7.27 -4.97 -25.26
CA GLN A 89 -7.96 -4.04 -26.17
C GLN A 89 -8.39 -2.75 -25.46
N LEU A 90 -8.28 -2.68 -24.13
CA LEU A 90 -8.66 -1.49 -23.38
C LEU A 90 -7.63 -0.38 -23.59
N ALA A 91 -8.12 0.83 -23.88
CA ALA A 91 -7.27 2.01 -23.98
C ALA A 91 -6.59 2.31 -22.62
N PRO A 92 -5.29 2.62 -22.60
CA PRO A 92 -4.60 3.11 -21.41
C PRO A 92 -5.33 4.31 -20.78
N CYS A 93 -5.52 4.33 -19.47
CA CYS A 93 -6.08 5.49 -18.78
C CYS A 93 -5.00 6.44 -18.25
N SER A 94 -5.38 7.64 -17.77
CA SER A 94 -4.40 8.54 -17.15
C SER A 94 -3.94 8.03 -15.79
N LEU A 95 -4.83 7.40 -15.02
CA LEU A 95 -4.54 6.92 -13.67
C LEU A 95 -3.45 5.84 -13.66
N GLU A 96 -3.50 4.85 -14.56
CA GLU A 96 -2.46 3.81 -14.66
C GLU A 96 -1.08 4.41 -14.97
N LYS A 97 -1.01 5.52 -15.70
CA LYS A 97 0.25 6.17 -16.10
C LYS A 97 0.86 6.95 -14.95
N PHE A 98 0.05 7.76 -14.26
CA PHE A 98 0.52 8.58 -13.13
C PHE A 98 0.89 7.73 -11.92
N GLU A 99 0.11 6.68 -11.63
CA GLU A 99 0.40 5.77 -10.52
C GLU A 99 1.41 4.68 -10.92
N ALA A 100 1.66 4.46 -12.21
CA ALA A 100 2.40 3.30 -12.72
C ALA A 100 1.83 1.98 -12.16
N LEU A 101 0.51 1.79 -12.32
CA LEU A 101 -0.26 0.64 -11.83
C LEU A 101 -1.25 0.16 -12.90
N GLU A 102 -0.93 -0.96 -13.56
CA GLU A 102 -1.71 -1.48 -14.69
C GLU A 102 -3.14 -1.83 -14.30
N GLN A 103 -3.36 -2.39 -13.11
CA GLN A 103 -4.69 -2.79 -12.64
C GLN A 103 -5.71 -1.64 -12.59
N LEU A 104 -5.25 -0.38 -12.57
CA LEU A 104 -6.12 0.80 -12.66
C LEU A 104 -6.83 0.90 -14.02
N ARG A 105 -6.28 0.32 -15.09
CA ARG A 105 -6.95 0.24 -16.39
C ARG A 105 -8.28 -0.50 -16.27
N ALA A 106 -8.26 -1.66 -15.62
CA ALA A 106 -9.44 -2.49 -15.45
C ALA A 106 -10.53 -1.73 -14.65
N LEU A 107 -10.15 -1.11 -13.54
CA LEU A 107 -11.08 -0.30 -12.73
C LEU A 107 -11.64 0.90 -13.52
N TYR A 108 -10.78 1.61 -14.25
CA TYR A 108 -11.17 2.78 -15.03
C TYR A 108 -12.23 2.45 -16.10
N HIS A 109 -12.12 1.27 -16.73
CA HIS A 109 -13.09 0.79 -17.71
C HIS A 109 -14.29 0.04 -17.08
N GLY A 110 -14.49 0.14 -15.77
CA GLY A 110 -15.67 -0.37 -15.08
C GLY A 110 -15.63 -1.86 -14.72
N TYR A 111 -14.49 -2.54 -14.92
CA TYR A 111 -14.34 -3.91 -14.43
C TYR A 111 -14.18 -3.92 -12.91
N LYS A 112 -14.64 -5.00 -12.28
CA LYS A 112 -14.47 -5.24 -10.84
C LYS A 112 -13.24 -6.09 -10.61
N ILE A 113 -12.50 -5.77 -9.55
CA ILE A 113 -11.40 -6.58 -9.05
C ILE A 113 -11.79 -7.07 -7.65
N GLY A 114 -12.06 -8.37 -7.54
CA GLY A 114 -12.24 -9.02 -6.24
C GLY A 114 -10.90 -9.23 -5.57
N VAL A 115 -10.84 -9.03 -4.25
CA VAL A 115 -9.61 -9.09 -3.45
C VAL A 115 -9.78 -10.11 -2.35
N HIS A 116 -8.78 -10.98 -2.20
CA HIS A 116 -8.65 -11.86 -1.05
C HIS A 116 -7.64 -11.25 -0.07
N ILE A 117 -7.99 -11.20 1.22
CA ILE A 117 -7.11 -10.71 2.29
C ILE A 117 -6.44 -11.92 2.91
N THR A 118 -5.11 -11.89 3.00
CA THR A 118 -4.32 -12.93 3.68
C THR A 118 -4.01 -12.50 5.11
N GLU A 119 -3.89 -13.48 6.03
CA GLU A 119 -3.59 -13.22 7.44
C GLU A 119 -2.16 -12.71 7.65
N SER A 120 -1.23 -13.14 6.79
CA SER A 120 0.16 -12.72 6.79
C SER A 120 0.53 -12.06 5.47
N ALA A 121 1.35 -11.02 5.57
CA ALA A 121 1.97 -10.40 4.41
C ALA A 121 3.21 -11.22 4.01
N PRO A 122 3.41 -11.51 2.71
CA PRO A 122 4.68 -12.07 2.25
C PRO A 122 5.81 -11.05 2.50
N PRO A 123 7.07 -11.52 2.56
CA PRO A 123 8.23 -10.64 2.53
C PRO A 123 8.16 -9.67 1.35
N ASN A 124 8.87 -8.54 1.46
CA ASN A 124 9.01 -7.62 0.34
C ASN A 124 9.64 -8.33 -0.87
N GLY A 125 9.24 -7.91 -2.06
CA GLY A 125 9.96 -8.28 -3.28
C GLY A 125 11.40 -7.76 -3.23
N VAL A 126 12.27 -8.37 -4.02
CA VAL A 126 13.66 -7.91 -4.15
C VAL A 126 13.69 -6.84 -5.23
N ASP A 127 13.61 -5.57 -4.83
CA ASP A 127 13.59 -4.43 -5.74
C ASP A 127 14.87 -3.58 -5.63
N THR A 128 15.64 -3.75 -4.55
CA THR A 128 16.90 -3.04 -4.28
C THR A 128 18.06 -4.00 -3.98
N GLU A 129 19.30 -3.50 -4.05
CA GLU A 129 20.48 -4.26 -3.65
C GLU A 129 20.42 -4.64 -2.15
N GLN A 130 19.84 -3.78 -1.31
CA GLN A 130 19.62 -4.07 0.10
C GLN A 130 18.64 -5.23 0.29
N ASP A 131 17.56 -5.29 -0.48
CA ASP A 131 16.62 -6.42 -0.43
C ASP A 131 17.30 -7.72 -0.84
N LEU A 132 18.17 -7.67 -1.86
CA LEU A 132 18.93 -8.84 -2.32
C LEU A 132 19.87 -9.35 -1.23
N GLN A 133 20.58 -8.45 -0.54
CA GLN A 133 21.47 -8.81 0.56
C GLN A 133 20.69 -9.44 1.72
N LEU A 134 19.52 -8.91 2.06
CA LEU A 134 18.66 -9.46 3.10
C LEU A 134 18.17 -10.86 2.73
N VAL A 135 17.72 -11.08 1.50
CA VAL A 135 17.29 -12.41 1.03
C VAL A 135 18.47 -13.40 1.00
N ARG A 136 19.68 -12.97 0.61
CA ARG A 136 20.89 -13.82 0.67
C ARG A 136 21.21 -14.27 2.09
N GLN A 137 21.17 -13.35 3.06
CA GLN A 137 21.41 -13.68 4.47
C GLN A 137 20.37 -14.68 4.99
N LEU A 138 19.09 -14.43 4.70
CA LEU A 138 18.00 -15.33 5.08
C LEU A 138 18.16 -16.72 4.42
N PHE A 139 18.56 -16.77 3.15
CA PHE A 139 18.77 -18.03 2.43
C PHE A 139 19.87 -18.88 3.08
N ILE A 140 20.99 -18.27 3.47
CA ILE A 140 22.09 -18.95 4.19
C ILE A 140 21.59 -19.46 5.56
N GLN A 141 20.87 -18.64 6.31
CA GLN A 141 20.31 -19.03 7.62
C GLN A 141 19.36 -20.23 7.51
N LEU A 142 18.53 -20.27 6.46
CA LEU A 142 17.58 -21.35 6.21
C LEU A 142 18.25 -22.60 5.60
N ASN A 143 19.45 -22.47 5.01
CA ASN A 143 20.16 -23.56 4.33
C ASN A 143 21.66 -23.58 4.74
N PRO A 144 21.98 -23.83 6.02
CA PRO A 144 23.36 -23.74 6.51
C PRO A 144 24.32 -24.71 5.81
N GLU A 145 23.81 -25.85 5.34
CA GLU A 145 24.54 -26.89 4.59
C GLU A 145 25.01 -26.44 3.19
N LYS A 146 24.45 -25.34 2.64
CA LYS A 146 24.74 -24.84 1.29
C LYS A 146 25.75 -23.69 1.27
N ASN A 147 26.42 -23.45 2.38
CA ASN A 147 27.49 -22.45 2.46
C ASN A 147 28.79 -23.09 1.94
N PRO A 148 29.44 -22.55 0.89
CA PRO A 148 30.70 -23.08 0.38
C PRO A 148 31.85 -22.93 1.39
#